data_AF-A0A940B5L8-F1
#
_entry.id   AF-A0A940B5L8-F1
#
_cell.length_a   1.000
_cell.length_b   1.000
_cell.length_c   1.000
_cell.angle_alpha   90.00
_cell.angle_beta   90.00
_cell.angle_gamma   90.00
#
_symmetry.space_group_name_H-M   'P 1'
#
loop_
_entity.id
_entity.type
_entity.pdbx_description
1 polymer ?
#
loop_
_entity_poly.entity_id
_entity_poly.type
_entity_poly.pdbx_seq_one_letter_code
_entity_poly.pdbx_strand_id
1 'polypeptide(L)'
;MAKKNQTPKVITRVKAGDFIRKAAELHGKGYSVLMPGDRSYYNMDGPGDITWADFIGAQLRAGTQQNGKMQRKQIPTLYFSSGNESMQGADGKGTEGLGWIEWGFGNNLPNLVALLTHMLPYTAAGIKFNADLCAGLGPQPMYDTTQYVGGNITQKFIRYKDAGQWLRGRIIDLQAQLVKLDAQNQDEGDGTGEALNAALGGSVGSSGTAAIKNLKASIQEQIDELTTALDEWKKTDPQVQEFLDRNNLAQTWLSLVLDQELFGISFPELLLNQHELDKDGKEVSTKVWQPKVTGIAHRSCHTTRMERMDDYGKINFVYCSNRWLDKYFIEQGAENNAPVNAVPSLYVPSPLADLEDKVREARLKNVSVNKRPTRFVLPTVYPTAGRPYYPTPAWYSIFGGDIYEYITTIFSDRLSRKRNSNVIGRVIYLNNDYMQQLFIQAKAQSDPKKQSEIRDKLYTQINQWLANRNNAGQSLLAFTFTGNDQKEHKSFEIVEIEANSKDAVAANEKETAELSSVVFMALGLDARLLGSSPLSLVGSNGGTDIRERFLLRQILKSPQLNIMLKPLEVLSRFNQWDRHLVWQVQREAMTTLDRSKTGVTTDNPNEQKS
;
A
#
# COMPACT_ATOMS: atom_id res chain seq x y z
N MET A 1 14.20 66.03 26.82
CA MET A 1 13.54 64.95 26.06
C MET A 1 13.12 63.85 27.03
N ALA A 2 11.83 63.71 27.27
CA ALA A 2 11.27 62.76 28.24
C ALA A 2 11.52 61.31 27.80
N LYS A 3 12.13 60.50 28.66
CA LYS A 3 12.21 59.04 28.48
C LYS A 3 10.77 58.49 28.49
N LYS A 4 10.37 57.80 27.42
CA LYS A 4 9.17 56.95 27.41
C LYS A 4 9.30 55.96 28.58
N ASN A 5 8.51 56.14 29.63
CA ASN A 5 8.29 55.13 30.66
C ASN A 5 7.66 53.91 29.97
N GLN A 6 8.49 52.90 29.67
CA GLN A 6 8.00 51.59 29.29
C GLN A 6 7.28 51.02 30.50
N THR A 7 6.00 50.72 30.36
CA THR A 7 5.24 49.90 31.31
C THR A 7 6.03 48.62 31.58
N PRO A 8 6.30 48.27 32.84
CA PRO A 8 7.15 47.12 33.15
C PRO A 8 6.45 45.85 32.69
N LYS A 9 7.04 45.15 31.71
CA LYS A 9 6.51 43.88 31.20
C LYS A 9 6.39 42.87 32.35
N VAL A 10 5.27 42.16 32.43
CA VAL A 10 5.02 41.09 33.42
C VAL A 10 5.79 39.80 33.07
N ILE A 11 6.13 39.63 31.78
CA ILE A 11 6.92 38.52 31.25
C ILE A 11 8.28 39.04 30.81
N THR A 12 9.35 38.46 31.34
CA THR A 12 10.74 38.78 31.00
C THR A 12 11.37 37.60 30.27
N ARG A 13 11.89 37.80 29.04
CA ARG A 13 12.60 36.76 28.28
C ARG A 13 14.09 36.80 28.56
N VAL A 14 14.70 35.64 28.81
CA VAL A 14 16.12 35.50 29.17
C VAL A 14 16.72 34.29 28.46
N LYS A 15 17.96 34.41 27.98
CA LYS A 15 18.70 33.28 27.43
C LYS A 15 19.12 32.33 28.56
N ALA A 16 19.26 31.03 28.26
CA ALA A 16 19.62 30.02 29.26
C ALA A 16 20.88 30.39 30.08
N GLY A 17 21.92 30.94 29.44
CA GLY A 17 23.17 31.35 30.13
C GLY A 17 23.02 32.56 31.06
N ASP A 18 22.01 33.40 30.86
CA ASP A 18 21.75 34.60 31.67
C ASP A 18 20.73 34.35 32.79
N PHE A 19 20.14 33.14 32.85
CA PHE A 19 19.09 32.78 33.80
C PHE A 19 19.57 32.90 35.26
N ILE A 20 20.76 32.41 35.58
CA ILE A 20 21.32 32.44 36.94
C ILE A 20 21.46 33.88 37.45
N ARG A 21 21.92 34.80 36.58
CA ARG A 21 22.03 36.23 36.93
C ARG A 21 20.66 36.85 37.18
N LYS A 22 19.64 36.51 36.37
CA LYS A 22 18.28 37.02 36.56
C LYS A 22 17.63 36.46 37.83
N ALA A 23 17.85 35.18 38.13
CA ALA A 23 17.38 34.54 39.36
C ALA A 23 17.96 35.23 40.60
N ALA A 24 19.26 35.52 40.61
CA ALA A 24 19.92 36.24 41.70
C ALA A 24 19.37 37.67 41.89
N GLU A 25 19.08 38.39 40.80
CA GLU A 25 18.44 39.72 40.84
C GLU A 25 17.05 39.67 41.50
N LEU A 26 16.22 38.69 41.13
CA LEU A 26 14.86 38.54 41.64
C LEU A 26 14.86 38.10 43.11
N HIS A 27 15.76 37.20 43.49
CA HIS A 27 15.95 36.84 44.90
C HIS A 27 16.36 38.03 45.76
N GLY A 28 17.26 38.89 45.28
CA GLY A 28 17.65 40.13 45.96
C GLY A 28 16.50 41.13 46.14
N LYS A 29 15.43 41.01 45.35
CA LYS A 29 14.20 41.82 45.42
C LYS A 29 13.08 41.17 46.24
N GLY A 30 13.37 40.10 46.96
CA GLY A 30 12.38 39.41 47.81
C GLY A 30 11.44 38.47 47.06
N TYR A 31 11.78 38.07 45.84
CA TYR A 31 11.04 37.04 45.11
C TYR A 31 11.58 35.64 45.43
N SER A 32 10.67 34.66 45.49
CA SER A 32 10.98 33.24 45.59
C SER A 32 10.36 32.47 44.42
N VAL A 33 11.00 31.38 44.04
CA VAL A 33 10.46 30.50 42.98
C VAL A 33 9.24 29.76 43.53
N LEU A 34 8.13 29.82 42.80
CA LEU A 34 6.96 29.02 43.11
C LEU A 34 7.23 27.56 42.72
N MET A 35 7.45 26.72 43.72
CA MET A 35 7.60 25.27 43.59
C MET A 35 6.37 24.57 44.19
N PRO A 36 5.92 23.44 43.64
CA PRO A 36 4.89 22.62 44.27
C PRO A 36 5.35 22.11 45.65
N GLY A 37 4.42 21.94 46.59
CA GLY A 37 4.70 21.53 47.97
C GLY A 37 5.37 20.16 48.10
N ASP A 38 5.05 19.24 47.19
CA ASP A 38 5.73 17.95 47.03
C ASP A 38 6.66 17.96 45.82
N ARG A 39 7.93 17.59 46.04
CA ARG A 39 8.95 17.43 45.00
C ARG A 39 8.68 16.25 44.04
N SER A 40 7.56 15.56 44.19
CA SER A 40 7.14 14.45 43.35
C SER A 40 6.10 14.90 42.33
N TYR A 41 6.57 15.55 41.26
CA TYR A 41 5.82 15.58 40.00
C TYR A 41 6.59 14.82 38.93
N TYR A 42 6.91 13.56 39.25
CA TYR A 42 6.66 12.53 38.24
C TYR A 42 5.16 12.29 38.32
N ASN A 43 4.47 12.53 37.22
CA ASN A 43 3.03 12.30 37.09
C ASN A 43 2.77 10.80 37.32
N MET A 44 2.54 10.37 38.57
CA MET A 44 2.30 8.96 38.93
C MET A 44 0.82 8.65 39.12
N ASP A 45 -0.06 9.66 39.29
CA ASP A 45 -1.49 9.48 39.59
C ASP A 45 -2.43 10.21 38.59
N GLY A 46 -2.17 10.03 37.31
CA GLY A 46 -3.22 9.98 36.27
C GLY A 46 -3.06 8.66 35.51
N PRO A 47 -4.03 8.17 34.73
CA PRO A 47 -3.69 7.12 33.77
C PRO A 47 -2.54 7.72 32.95
N GLY A 48 -1.33 7.18 33.06
CA GLY A 48 -0.20 7.70 32.31
C GLY A 48 -0.65 7.70 30.86
N ASP A 49 -0.89 8.89 30.29
CA ASP A 49 -1.49 9.03 28.97
C ASP A 49 -0.62 8.20 28.03
N ILE A 50 -1.06 6.99 27.69
CA ILE A 50 -0.30 6.06 26.86
C ILE A 50 -0.06 6.84 25.58
N THR A 51 1.20 7.21 25.33
CA THR A 51 1.48 7.99 24.14
C THR A 51 1.24 7.11 22.93
N TRP A 52 0.98 7.71 21.77
CA TRP A 52 0.87 6.94 20.54
C TRP A 52 2.15 6.14 20.25
N ALA A 53 3.31 6.64 20.66
CA ALA A 53 4.57 5.91 20.59
C ALA A 53 4.60 4.70 21.55
N ASP A 54 4.09 4.84 22.78
CA ASP A 54 3.99 3.71 23.73
C ASP A 54 3.03 2.63 23.22
N PHE A 55 1.90 3.03 22.63
CA PHE A 55 0.95 2.11 22.01
C PHE A 55 1.58 1.37 20.83
N ILE A 56 2.20 2.10 19.89
CA ILE A 56 2.88 1.51 18.73
C ILE A 56 4.01 0.58 19.17
N GLY A 57 4.84 1.02 20.12
CA GLY A 57 5.91 0.22 20.69
C GLY A 57 5.40 -1.04 21.37
N ALA A 58 4.24 -0.99 22.03
CA ALA A 58 3.58 -2.18 22.59
C ALA A 58 3.13 -3.15 21.49
N GLN A 59 2.58 -2.64 20.38
CA GLN A 59 2.17 -3.47 19.23
C GLN A 59 3.36 -4.13 18.53
N LEU A 60 4.48 -3.40 18.35
CA LEU A 60 5.73 -3.93 17.77
C LEU A 60 6.39 -5.00 18.66
N ARG A 61 6.15 -4.95 19.98
CA ARG A 61 6.77 -5.84 20.98
C ARG A 61 5.80 -6.88 21.58
N ALA A 62 4.56 -6.96 21.09
CA ALA A 62 3.55 -7.83 21.68
C ALA A 62 3.93 -9.32 21.53
N GLY A 63 4.50 -9.90 22.58
CA GLY A 63 4.75 -11.33 22.75
C GLY A 63 4.23 -11.78 24.12
N THR A 64 3.73 -13.02 24.23
CA THR A 64 3.20 -13.56 25.49
C THR A 64 4.27 -13.60 26.59
N GLN A 65 3.87 -13.30 27.83
CA GLN A 65 4.72 -13.48 28.99
C GLN A 65 4.96 -14.96 29.28
N GLN A 66 6.23 -15.37 29.35
CA GLN A 66 6.63 -16.61 30.02
C GLN A 66 7.32 -16.19 31.33
N ASN A 67 6.80 -16.64 32.47
CA ASN A 67 7.37 -16.40 33.81
C ASN A 67 7.47 -14.92 34.26
N GLY A 68 6.47 -14.08 34.01
CA GLY A 68 6.33 -12.76 34.65
C GLY A 68 7.44 -11.74 34.36
N LYS A 69 8.36 -12.03 33.42
CA LYS A 69 9.36 -11.10 32.91
C LYS A 69 8.99 -10.74 31.47
N MET A 70 8.70 -9.47 31.21
CA MET A 70 8.56 -8.95 29.85
C MET A 70 9.86 -9.23 29.09
N GLN A 71 9.86 -10.19 28.17
CA GLN A 71 10.97 -10.35 27.23
C GLN A 71 10.99 -9.14 26.30
N ARG A 72 11.82 -8.17 26.65
CA ARG A 72 12.03 -6.91 25.94
C ARG A 72 12.67 -7.07 24.55
N LYS A 73 12.54 -8.20 23.84
CA LYS A 73 13.57 -8.59 22.85
C LYS A 73 13.17 -9.30 21.55
N GLN A 74 11.91 -9.58 21.21
CA GLN A 74 11.65 -10.31 19.97
C GLN A 74 10.74 -9.60 18.95
N ILE A 75 11.17 -8.42 18.51
CA ILE A 75 10.69 -7.78 17.27
C ILE A 75 10.91 -8.70 16.04
N PRO A 76 11.99 -9.51 15.94
CA PRO A 76 12.21 -10.30 14.73
C PRO A 76 11.21 -11.43 14.49
N THR A 77 10.73 -12.13 15.52
CA THR A 77 9.84 -13.31 15.32
C THR A 77 8.44 -12.94 14.85
N LEU A 78 7.95 -11.73 15.17
CA LEU A 78 6.61 -11.29 14.78
C LEU A 78 6.48 -11.10 13.26
N TYR A 79 7.47 -10.43 12.65
CA TYR A 79 7.47 -10.07 11.22
C TYR A 79 8.23 -11.07 10.34
N PHE A 80 9.22 -11.76 10.91
CA PHE A 80 10.11 -12.67 10.18
C PHE A 80 9.93 -14.12 10.64
N SER A 81 8.75 -14.55 11.09
CA SER A 81 8.46 -15.97 11.27
C SER A 81 6.99 -16.27 10.98
N SER A 82 6.72 -17.41 10.34
CA SER A 82 5.41 -18.05 10.46
C SER A 82 5.24 -18.58 11.88
N GLY A 83 4.00 -18.63 12.37
CA GLY A 83 3.68 -19.24 13.66
C GLY A 83 3.55 -20.76 13.55
N ASN A 84 2.88 -21.36 14.54
CA ASN A 84 2.72 -22.82 14.61
C ASN A 84 1.58 -23.29 13.68
N GLU A 85 1.53 -24.60 13.45
CA GLU A 85 0.34 -25.24 12.91
C GLU A 85 -0.80 -25.19 13.94
N SER A 86 -2.00 -24.87 13.49
CA SER A 86 -3.23 -24.90 14.27
C SER A 86 -4.26 -25.82 13.63
N MET A 87 -4.75 -26.78 14.41
CA MET A 87 -5.85 -27.66 14.03
C MET A 87 -7.22 -27.05 14.34
N GLN A 88 -7.27 -25.86 14.95
CA GLN A 88 -8.51 -25.30 15.46
C GLN A 88 -9.51 -25.01 14.32
N GLY A 89 -10.63 -25.72 14.33
CA GLY A 89 -11.68 -25.59 13.32
C GLY A 89 -11.37 -26.25 11.97
N ALA A 90 -10.24 -26.96 11.88
CA ALA A 90 -9.86 -27.76 10.71
C ALA A 90 -10.42 -29.20 10.77
N ASP A 91 -10.98 -29.63 11.91
CA ASP A 91 -11.51 -30.99 12.08
C ASP A 91 -12.52 -31.36 10.97
N GLY A 92 -12.21 -32.42 10.22
CA GLY A 92 -13.03 -32.92 9.12
C GLY A 92 -13.10 -32.01 7.89
N LYS A 93 -12.21 -31.01 7.78
CA LYS A 93 -12.12 -30.06 6.67
C LYS A 93 -10.68 -30.05 6.13
N GLY A 94 -10.53 -29.72 4.84
CA GLY A 94 -9.22 -29.72 4.19
C GLY A 94 -8.65 -31.14 4.10
N THR A 95 -7.33 -31.26 4.19
CA THR A 95 -6.63 -32.54 4.17
C THR A 95 -6.63 -33.17 5.56
N GLU A 96 -6.95 -34.46 5.63
CA GLU A 96 -6.99 -35.19 6.90
C GLU A 96 -5.64 -35.14 7.62
N GLY A 97 -5.65 -34.68 8.88
CA GLY A 97 -4.43 -34.55 9.70
C GLY A 97 -3.57 -33.31 9.44
N LEU A 98 -4.00 -32.38 8.56
CA LEU A 98 -3.31 -31.11 8.31
C LEU A 98 -4.13 -29.93 8.82
N GLY A 99 -3.47 -29.05 9.58
CA GLY A 99 -4.03 -27.79 10.05
C GLY A 99 -3.70 -26.62 9.13
N TRP A 100 -3.97 -25.40 9.61
CA TRP A 100 -3.52 -24.16 8.97
C TRP A 100 -2.32 -23.57 9.70
N ILE A 101 -1.45 -22.89 8.97
CA ILE A 101 -0.26 -22.23 9.53
C ILE A 101 -0.63 -20.83 10.00
N GLU A 102 -0.23 -20.49 11.23
CA GLU A 102 -0.40 -19.14 11.76
C GLU A 102 0.46 -18.11 10.99
N TRP A 103 -0.16 -16.97 10.67
CA TRP A 103 0.53 -15.87 10.02
C TRP A 103 1.11 -14.91 11.05
N GLY A 104 2.40 -15.09 11.35
CA GLY A 104 3.10 -14.41 12.43
C GLY A 104 2.71 -14.91 13.82
N PHE A 105 3.34 -14.34 14.84
CA PHE A 105 3.07 -14.70 16.23
C PHE A 105 1.61 -14.43 16.61
N GLY A 106 0.93 -15.43 17.17
CA GLY A 106 -0.48 -15.33 17.57
C GLY A 106 -1.45 -15.09 16.41
N ASN A 107 -1.04 -15.41 15.18
CA ASN A 107 -1.85 -15.31 13.97
C ASN A 107 -2.35 -13.90 13.61
N ASN A 108 -1.70 -12.86 14.13
CA ASN A 108 -2.21 -11.48 14.08
C ASN A 108 -1.46 -10.58 13.07
N LEU A 109 -0.49 -11.11 12.32
CA LEU A 109 0.37 -10.28 11.47
C LEU A 109 -0.40 -9.45 10.43
N PRO A 110 -1.42 -9.99 9.72
CA PRO A 110 -2.17 -9.19 8.76
C PRO A 110 -2.84 -7.95 9.36
N ASN A 111 -3.49 -8.11 10.52
CA ASN A 111 -4.16 -7.01 11.22
C ASN A 111 -3.15 -5.98 11.74
N LEU A 112 -2.06 -6.47 12.35
CA LEU A 112 -1.01 -5.62 12.88
C LEU A 112 -0.36 -4.75 11.80
N VAL A 113 0.01 -5.35 10.67
CA VAL A 113 0.63 -4.62 9.56
C VAL A 113 -0.34 -3.61 8.98
N ALA A 114 -1.61 -3.97 8.77
CA ALA A 114 -2.61 -3.04 8.27
C ALA A 114 -2.79 -1.85 9.22
N LEU A 115 -2.91 -2.09 10.53
CA LEU A 115 -2.99 -1.04 11.53
C LEU A 115 -1.77 -0.10 11.46
N LEU A 116 -0.56 -0.65 11.60
CA LEU A 116 0.67 0.14 11.60
C LEU A 116 0.89 0.89 10.28
N THR A 117 0.48 0.32 9.14
CA THR A 117 0.58 1.03 7.86
C THR A 117 -0.20 2.35 7.88
N HIS A 118 -1.40 2.35 8.45
CA HIS A 118 -2.30 3.50 8.45
C HIS A 118 -2.08 4.46 9.63
N MET A 119 -1.28 4.07 10.63
CA MET A 119 -0.93 4.91 11.78
C MET A 119 0.04 6.05 11.45
N LEU A 120 0.88 5.90 10.42
CA LEU A 120 1.80 6.94 9.95
C LEU A 120 1.47 7.41 8.52
N PRO A 121 1.43 8.73 8.25
CA PRO A 121 1.22 9.24 6.90
C PRO A 121 2.27 8.78 5.88
N TYR A 122 3.52 8.59 6.30
CA TYR A 122 4.62 8.16 5.43
C TYR A 122 4.38 6.76 4.84
N THR A 123 3.99 5.81 5.68
CA THR A 123 3.68 4.44 5.25
C THR A 123 2.36 4.38 4.50
N ALA A 124 1.32 5.07 4.97
CA ALA A 124 0.01 5.10 4.34
C ALA A 124 0.07 5.68 2.91
N ALA A 125 0.73 6.84 2.74
CA ALA A 125 0.87 7.48 1.43
C ALA A 125 1.72 6.64 0.48
N GLY A 126 2.81 6.05 0.98
CA GLY A 126 3.69 5.22 0.15
C GLY A 126 3.03 3.91 -0.31
N ILE A 127 2.33 3.20 0.59
CA ILE A 127 1.59 1.98 0.20
C ILE A 127 0.46 2.32 -0.76
N LYS A 128 -0.31 3.39 -0.51
CA LYS A 128 -1.36 3.84 -1.43
C LYS A 128 -0.78 4.13 -2.82
N PHE A 129 0.31 4.88 -2.90
CA PHE A 129 0.95 5.20 -4.18
C PHE A 129 1.41 3.94 -4.92
N ASN A 130 2.04 2.99 -4.22
CA ASN A 130 2.46 1.74 -4.83
C ASN A 130 1.28 0.89 -5.31
N ALA A 131 0.19 0.85 -4.54
CA ALA A 131 -1.02 0.13 -4.89
C ALA A 131 -1.69 0.74 -6.13
N ASP A 132 -1.86 2.07 -6.17
CA ASP A 132 -2.43 2.76 -7.33
C ASP A 132 -1.56 2.57 -8.59
N LEU A 133 -0.23 2.67 -8.44
CA LEU A 133 0.73 2.45 -9.52
C LEU A 133 0.68 1.02 -10.06
N CYS A 134 0.56 0.02 -9.17
CA CYS A 134 0.48 -1.38 -9.55
C CYS A 134 -0.90 -1.72 -10.12
N ALA A 135 -1.97 -1.14 -9.59
CA ALA A 135 -3.33 -1.36 -10.08
C ALA A 135 -3.52 -0.85 -11.51
N GLY A 136 -2.98 0.34 -11.83
CA GLY A 136 -3.15 0.96 -13.14
C GLY A 136 -4.63 1.07 -13.53
N LEU A 137 -4.94 0.84 -14.81
CA LEU A 137 -6.33 0.75 -15.29
C LEU A 137 -6.99 -0.61 -15.00
N GLY A 138 -6.32 -1.48 -14.25
CA GLY A 138 -6.69 -2.88 -14.09
C GLY A 138 -6.33 -3.74 -15.29
N PRO A 139 -6.53 -5.07 -15.17
CA PRO A 139 -6.25 -6.02 -16.23
C PRO A 139 -7.26 -5.89 -17.36
N GLN A 140 -6.75 -5.76 -18.58
CA GLN A 140 -7.55 -5.65 -19.80
C GLN A 140 -7.22 -6.81 -20.74
N PRO A 141 -8.24 -7.39 -21.41
CA PRO A 141 -8.00 -8.38 -22.43
C PRO A 141 -7.44 -7.70 -23.68
N MET A 142 -6.30 -8.19 -24.13
CA MET A 142 -5.60 -7.73 -25.32
C MET A 142 -5.47 -8.90 -26.31
N TYR A 143 -5.38 -8.57 -27.59
CA TYR A 143 -5.06 -9.47 -28.67
C TYR A 143 -3.57 -9.31 -29.01
N ASP A 144 -2.81 -10.38 -28.81
CA ASP A 144 -1.38 -10.47 -29.11
C ASP A 144 -1.17 -10.85 -30.58
N THR A 145 -0.55 -9.94 -31.33
CA THR A 145 -0.24 -10.14 -32.74
C THR A 145 1.19 -9.72 -33.03
N THR A 146 1.86 -10.47 -33.90
CA THR A 146 3.22 -10.13 -34.34
C THR A 146 3.20 -9.60 -35.76
N GLN A 147 3.91 -8.50 -35.99
CA GLN A 147 4.08 -7.92 -37.32
C GLN A 147 5.56 -7.97 -37.73
N TYR A 148 5.82 -8.40 -38.96
CA TYR A 148 7.15 -8.27 -39.55
C TYR A 148 7.26 -6.93 -40.28
N VAL A 149 8.15 -6.04 -39.80
CA VAL A 149 8.39 -4.72 -40.40
C VAL A 149 9.89 -4.52 -40.60
N GLY A 150 10.31 -4.43 -41.86
CA GLY A 150 11.69 -4.06 -42.23
C GLY A 150 12.77 -4.96 -41.64
N GLY A 151 12.55 -6.29 -41.57
CA GLY A 151 13.53 -7.22 -41.01
C GLY A 151 13.32 -7.57 -39.52
N ASN A 152 12.44 -6.84 -38.81
CA ASN A 152 12.22 -7.04 -37.39
C ASN A 152 10.80 -7.57 -37.13
N ILE A 153 10.68 -8.52 -36.19
CA ILE A 153 9.40 -8.97 -35.65
C ILE A 153 9.05 -8.04 -34.48
N THR A 154 7.94 -7.30 -34.59
CA THR A 154 7.41 -6.44 -33.53
C THR A 154 6.12 -7.03 -32.98
N GLN A 155 6.02 -7.12 -31.66
CA GLN A 155 4.84 -7.64 -30.98
C GLN A 155 3.89 -6.48 -30.67
N LYS A 156 2.66 -6.54 -31.18
CA LYS A 156 1.63 -5.51 -31.02
C LYS A 156 0.45 -6.05 -30.21
N PHE A 157 0.01 -5.25 -29.24
CA PHE A 157 -1.17 -5.53 -28.44
C PHE A 157 -2.31 -4.60 -28.85
N ILE A 158 -3.46 -5.18 -29.16
CA ILE A 158 -4.69 -4.46 -29.53
C ILE A 158 -5.74 -4.78 -28.47
N ARG A 159 -6.62 -3.85 -28.10
CA ARG A 159 -7.72 -4.20 -27.19
C ARG A 159 -8.54 -5.32 -27.80
N TYR A 160 -8.84 -6.37 -27.03
CA TYR A 160 -9.44 -7.58 -27.57
C TYR A 160 -10.78 -7.33 -28.26
N LYS A 161 -11.60 -6.41 -27.72
CA LYS A 161 -12.86 -5.95 -28.34
C LYS A 161 -12.70 -5.33 -29.74
N ASP A 162 -11.53 -4.72 -30.02
CA ASP A 162 -11.25 -4.05 -31.29
C ASP A 162 -10.57 -5.01 -32.30
N ALA A 163 -10.11 -6.19 -31.84
CA ALA A 163 -9.33 -7.13 -32.64
C ALA A 163 -10.11 -7.65 -33.85
N GLY A 164 -11.44 -7.84 -33.73
CA GLY A 164 -12.26 -8.26 -34.86
C GLY A 164 -12.28 -7.27 -36.02
N GLN A 165 -12.23 -5.96 -35.75
CA GLN A 165 -12.12 -4.95 -36.81
C GLN A 165 -10.73 -4.97 -37.45
N TRP A 166 -9.68 -5.15 -36.64
CA TRP A 166 -8.31 -5.27 -37.12
C TRP A 166 -8.12 -6.49 -38.03
N LEU A 167 -8.61 -7.66 -37.61
CA LEU A 167 -8.55 -8.91 -38.39
C LEU A 167 -9.25 -8.76 -39.74
N ARG A 168 -10.48 -8.21 -39.74
CA ARG A 168 -11.22 -7.94 -40.99
C ARG A 168 -10.46 -6.99 -41.93
N GLY A 169 -9.90 -5.91 -41.38
CA GLY A 169 -9.08 -4.97 -42.16
C GLY A 169 -7.87 -5.64 -42.79
N ARG A 170 -7.15 -6.48 -42.02
CA ARG A 170 -5.96 -7.18 -42.52
C ARG A 170 -6.28 -8.19 -43.61
N ILE A 171 -7.38 -8.92 -43.48
CA ILE A 171 -7.87 -9.85 -44.52
C ILE A 171 -8.15 -9.09 -45.82
N ILE A 172 -8.85 -7.95 -45.74
CA ILE A 172 -9.16 -7.12 -46.92
C ILE A 172 -7.87 -6.60 -47.58
N ASP A 173 -6.90 -6.14 -46.79
CA ASP A 173 -5.61 -5.66 -47.31
C ASP A 173 -4.85 -6.76 -48.07
N LEU A 174 -4.83 -7.99 -47.54
CA LEU A 174 -4.17 -9.13 -48.19
C LEU A 174 -4.93 -9.59 -49.45
N GLN A 175 -6.25 -9.60 -49.41
CA GLN A 175 -7.08 -9.87 -50.59
C GLN A 175 -6.84 -8.83 -51.70
N ALA A 176 -6.73 -7.55 -51.34
CA ALA A 176 -6.40 -6.49 -52.30
C ALA A 176 -4.99 -6.65 -52.89
N GLN A 177 -4.02 -7.13 -52.11
CA GLN A 177 -2.68 -7.48 -52.63
C GLN A 177 -2.75 -8.65 -53.61
N LEU A 178 -3.56 -9.67 -53.32
CA LEU A 178 -3.76 -10.81 -54.21
C LEU A 178 -4.35 -10.36 -55.56
N VAL A 179 -5.40 -9.52 -55.53
CA VAL A 179 -6.01 -8.94 -56.75
C VAL A 179 -5.00 -8.12 -57.56
N LYS A 180 -4.14 -7.34 -56.92
CA LYS A 180 -3.07 -6.59 -57.61
C LYS A 180 -2.05 -7.52 -58.29
N LEU A 181 -1.67 -8.61 -57.62
CA LEU A 181 -0.77 -9.62 -58.19
C LEU A 181 -1.44 -10.45 -59.30
N ASP A 182 -2.77 -10.57 -59.30
CA ASP A 182 -3.52 -11.18 -60.41
C ASP A 182 -3.57 -10.26 -61.63
N ALA A 183 -3.82 -8.96 -61.43
CA ALA A 183 -3.83 -7.96 -62.51
C ALA A 183 -2.45 -7.83 -63.19
N GLN A 184 -1.36 -7.77 -62.41
CA GLN A 184 0.01 -7.72 -62.96
C GLN A 184 0.41 -8.97 -63.75
N ASN A 185 -0.20 -10.12 -63.46
CA ASN A 185 0.07 -11.39 -64.15
C ASN A 185 -0.77 -11.52 -65.45
N GLN A 186 -1.86 -10.76 -65.58
CA GLN A 186 -2.67 -10.69 -66.81
C GLN A 186 -2.08 -9.73 -67.84
N ASP A 187 -1.47 -8.62 -67.43
CA ASP A 187 -0.80 -7.67 -68.35
C ASP A 187 0.48 -8.25 -69.01
N GLU A 188 1.09 -9.30 -68.45
CA GLU A 188 2.19 -10.04 -69.12
C GLU A 188 1.68 -11.07 -70.15
N GLY A 189 0.37 -11.33 -70.19
CA GLY A 189 -0.27 -12.36 -71.02
C GLY A 189 -0.78 -11.90 -72.38
N ASP A 190 -0.85 -10.59 -72.64
CA ASP A 190 -1.37 -10.05 -73.90
C ASP A 190 -0.46 -8.94 -74.47
N GLY A 191 0.45 -9.35 -75.36
CA GLY A 191 1.03 -8.49 -76.40
C GLY A 191 2.04 -7.41 -75.98
N THR A 192 3.32 -7.79 -75.91
CA THR A 192 4.50 -7.19 -76.61
C THR A 192 5.78 -7.48 -75.83
N GLY A 193 6.36 -8.66 -76.06
CA GLY A 193 7.59 -9.16 -75.41
C GLY A 193 8.89 -8.41 -75.74
N GLU A 194 8.83 -7.14 -76.18
CA GLU A 194 10.02 -6.35 -76.54
C GLU A 194 10.34 -5.19 -75.58
N ALA A 195 9.39 -4.70 -74.78
CA ALA A 195 9.63 -3.52 -73.92
C ALA A 195 10.26 -3.85 -72.55
N LEU A 196 9.98 -5.02 -71.95
CA LEU A 196 10.56 -5.43 -70.66
C LEU A 196 11.96 -6.05 -70.77
N ASN A 197 12.32 -6.58 -71.94
CA ASN A 197 13.66 -7.18 -72.17
C ASN A 197 14.80 -6.13 -72.16
N ALA A 198 14.48 -4.86 -72.41
CA ALA A 198 15.46 -3.77 -72.44
C ALA A 198 15.77 -3.16 -71.06
N ALA A 199 14.90 -3.33 -70.07
CA ALA A 199 15.05 -2.70 -68.75
C ALA A 199 15.78 -3.57 -67.71
N LEU A 200 15.88 -4.89 -67.92
CA LEU A 200 16.36 -5.84 -66.91
C LEU A 200 17.54 -6.72 -67.32
N GLY A 201 18.12 -6.52 -68.51
CA GLY A 201 19.41 -7.10 -68.88
C GLY A 201 19.54 -8.60 -68.58
N GLY A 202 18.79 -9.44 -69.30
CA GLY A 202 19.05 -10.89 -69.35
C GLY A 202 17.86 -11.78 -69.00
N SER A 203 17.60 -12.75 -69.89
CA SER A 203 16.72 -13.91 -69.81
C SER A 203 15.90 -14.12 -68.52
N VAL A 204 14.67 -13.63 -68.47
CA VAL A 204 13.67 -14.03 -67.47
C VAL A 204 13.02 -15.34 -67.93
N GLY A 205 13.71 -16.46 -67.74
CA GLY A 205 13.16 -17.79 -67.98
C GLY A 205 12.54 -18.36 -66.70
N SER A 206 11.28 -18.82 -66.73
CA SER A 206 10.58 -19.71 -65.77
C SER A 206 10.56 -19.39 -64.26
N SER A 207 11.46 -18.54 -63.75
CA SER A 207 11.70 -18.28 -62.33
C SER A 207 10.79 -17.16 -61.78
N GLY A 208 10.38 -16.20 -62.62
CA GLY A 208 9.47 -15.11 -62.22
C GLY A 208 8.04 -15.60 -61.98
N THR A 209 7.51 -16.44 -62.87
CA THR A 209 6.17 -17.03 -62.75
C THR A 209 6.05 -17.96 -61.53
N ALA A 210 7.11 -18.72 -61.23
CA ALA A 210 7.18 -19.55 -60.03
C ALA A 210 7.24 -18.72 -58.74
N ALA A 211 7.99 -17.62 -58.72
CA ALA A 211 8.07 -16.70 -57.59
C ALA A 211 6.71 -16.02 -57.29
N ILE A 212 6.01 -15.55 -58.33
CA ILE A 212 4.67 -14.96 -58.17
C ILE A 212 3.67 -16.00 -57.67
N LYS A 213 3.71 -17.24 -58.18
CA LYS A 213 2.85 -18.33 -57.71
C LYS A 213 3.09 -18.67 -56.23
N ASN A 214 4.36 -18.75 -55.81
CA ASN A 214 4.73 -19.01 -54.42
C ASN A 214 4.28 -17.86 -53.49
N LEU A 215 4.40 -16.61 -53.94
CA LEU A 215 3.92 -15.45 -53.20
C LEU A 215 2.40 -15.46 -53.03
N LYS A 216 1.64 -15.78 -54.09
CA LYS A 216 0.18 -15.93 -54.03
C LYS A 216 -0.24 -17.02 -53.05
N ALA A 217 0.42 -18.17 -53.07
CA ALA A 217 0.15 -19.25 -52.13
C ALA A 217 0.40 -18.83 -50.67
N SER A 218 1.50 -18.11 -50.40
CA SER A 218 1.81 -17.61 -49.05
C SER A 218 0.80 -16.55 -48.57
N ILE A 219 0.34 -15.67 -49.46
CA ILE A 219 -0.71 -14.68 -49.12
C ILE A 219 -2.03 -15.39 -48.82
N GLN A 220 -2.38 -16.43 -49.59
CA GLN A 220 -3.60 -17.21 -49.34
C GLN A 220 -3.54 -17.94 -48.00
N GLU A 221 -2.41 -18.55 -47.65
CA GLU A 221 -2.19 -19.17 -46.35
C GLU A 221 -2.38 -18.16 -45.20
N GLN A 222 -1.83 -16.96 -45.32
CA GLN A 222 -2.05 -15.89 -44.32
C GLN A 222 -3.52 -15.46 -44.22
N ILE A 223 -4.25 -15.42 -45.35
CA ILE A 223 -5.69 -15.12 -45.34
C ILE A 223 -6.46 -16.22 -44.59
N ASP A 224 -6.13 -17.49 -44.82
CA ASP A 224 -6.80 -18.63 -44.19
C ASP A 224 -6.51 -18.67 -42.67
N GLU A 225 -5.28 -18.39 -42.25
CA GLU A 225 -4.90 -18.24 -40.85
C GLU A 225 -5.68 -17.10 -40.16
N LEU A 226 -5.73 -15.92 -40.78
CA LEU A 226 -6.46 -14.77 -40.22
C LEU A 226 -7.97 -14.99 -40.21
N THR A 227 -8.50 -15.72 -41.18
CA THR A 227 -9.93 -16.10 -41.21
C THR A 227 -10.25 -17.06 -40.06
N THR A 228 -9.37 -18.02 -39.80
CA THR A 228 -9.50 -18.94 -38.65
C THR A 228 -9.44 -18.17 -37.32
N ALA A 229 -8.49 -17.25 -37.17
CA ALA A 229 -8.37 -16.41 -35.99
C ALA A 229 -9.60 -15.50 -35.80
N LEU A 230 -10.18 -14.97 -36.89
CA LEU A 230 -11.40 -14.18 -36.83
C LEU A 230 -12.60 -15.01 -36.34
N ASP A 231 -12.69 -16.27 -36.75
CA ASP A 231 -13.76 -17.15 -36.28
C ASP A 231 -13.58 -17.59 -34.83
N GLU A 232 -12.34 -17.76 -34.36
CA GLU A 232 -12.02 -17.99 -32.94
C GLU A 232 -12.37 -16.75 -32.09
N TRP A 233 -12.01 -15.55 -32.57
CA TRP A 233 -12.35 -14.28 -31.93
C TRP A 233 -13.88 -14.11 -31.80
N LYS A 234 -14.65 -14.36 -32.87
CA LYS A 234 -16.13 -14.27 -32.85
C LYS A 234 -16.77 -15.18 -31.79
N LYS A 235 -16.17 -16.35 -31.52
CA LYS A 235 -16.66 -17.29 -30.49
C LYS A 235 -16.28 -16.85 -29.08
N THR A 236 -15.10 -16.25 -28.93
CA THR A 236 -14.51 -15.92 -27.63
C THR A 236 -14.95 -14.56 -27.11
N ASP A 237 -15.04 -13.52 -27.96
CA ASP A 237 -15.35 -12.15 -27.55
C ASP A 237 -16.65 -12.03 -26.74
N PRO A 238 -17.78 -12.64 -27.13
CA PRO A 238 -19.00 -12.60 -26.30
C PRO A 238 -18.80 -13.19 -24.90
N GLN A 239 -18.01 -14.26 -24.78
CA GLN A 239 -17.73 -14.91 -23.48
C GLN A 239 -16.83 -14.04 -22.60
N VAL A 240 -15.88 -13.34 -23.21
CA VAL A 240 -15.01 -12.38 -22.50
C VAL A 240 -15.82 -11.19 -22.02
N GLN A 241 -16.72 -10.62 -22.86
CA GLN A 241 -17.61 -9.52 -22.44
C GLN A 241 -18.53 -9.97 -21.31
N GLU A 242 -19.17 -11.14 -21.42
CA GLU A 242 -20.02 -11.69 -20.34
C GLU A 242 -19.24 -11.85 -19.03
N PHE A 243 -17.99 -12.32 -19.11
CA PHE A 243 -17.12 -12.40 -17.94
C PHE A 243 -16.83 -11.03 -17.33
N LEU A 244 -16.51 -10.02 -18.15
CA LEU A 244 -16.27 -8.65 -17.69
C LEU A 244 -17.52 -8.02 -17.08
N ASP A 245 -18.69 -8.22 -17.66
CA ASP A 245 -19.96 -7.67 -17.16
C ASP A 245 -20.37 -8.32 -15.83
N ARG A 246 -20.11 -9.62 -15.68
CA ARG A 246 -20.41 -10.37 -14.46
C ARG A 246 -19.46 -10.04 -13.31
N ASN A 247 -18.22 -9.64 -13.60
CA ASN A 247 -17.18 -9.47 -12.61
C ASN A 247 -16.75 -8.01 -12.51
N ASN A 248 -16.87 -7.41 -11.32
CA ASN A 248 -16.25 -6.10 -11.06
C ASN A 248 -14.73 -6.26 -10.96
N LEU A 249 -14.09 -6.41 -12.11
CA LEU A 249 -12.67 -6.74 -12.23
C LEU A 249 -11.80 -5.61 -11.70
N ALA A 250 -12.19 -4.34 -11.90
CA ALA A 250 -11.47 -3.19 -11.38
C ALA A 250 -11.38 -3.20 -9.84
N GLN A 251 -12.52 -3.39 -9.15
CA GLN A 251 -12.54 -3.46 -7.69
C GLN A 251 -11.82 -4.71 -7.16
N THR A 252 -12.04 -5.85 -7.79
CA THR A 252 -11.42 -7.12 -7.40
C THR A 252 -9.91 -7.05 -7.56
N TRP A 253 -9.44 -6.50 -8.67
CA TRP A 253 -8.02 -6.29 -8.94
C TRP A 253 -7.38 -5.34 -7.93
N LEU A 254 -8.00 -4.19 -7.67
CA LEU A 254 -7.48 -3.24 -6.69
C LEU A 254 -7.36 -3.86 -5.29
N SER A 255 -8.34 -4.69 -4.90
CA SER A 255 -8.31 -5.41 -3.62
C SER A 255 -7.17 -6.43 -3.56
N LEU A 256 -6.93 -7.18 -4.66
CA LEU A 256 -5.80 -8.09 -4.77
C LEU A 256 -4.45 -7.35 -4.74
N VAL A 257 -4.36 -6.20 -5.40
CA VAL A 257 -3.14 -5.37 -5.44
C VAL A 257 -2.82 -4.82 -4.05
N LEU A 258 -3.84 -4.35 -3.32
CA LEU A 258 -3.65 -3.87 -1.95
C LEU A 258 -3.08 -4.96 -1.04
N ASP A 259 -3.63 -6.18 -1.11
CA ASP A 259 -3.10 -7.33 -0.37
C ASP A 259 -1.67 -7.68 -0.83
N GLN A 260 -1.39 -7.65 -2.13
CA GLN A 260 -0.06 -7.94 -2.67
C GLN A 260 0.99 -6.91 -2.21
N GLU A 261 0.66 -5.62 -2.19
CA GLU A 261 1.57 -4.55 -1.74
C GLU A 261 1.80 -4.60 -0.22
N LEU A 262 0.75 -4.86 0.55
CA LEU A 262 0.83 -4.94 2.00
C LEU A 262 1.53 -6.21 2.47
N PHE A 263 1.21 -7.36 1.88
CA PHE A 263 1.57 -8.67 2.43
C PHE A 263 2.51 -9.47 1.54
N GLY A 264 2.77 -9.04 0.30
CA GLY A 264 3.55 -9.81 -0.67
C GLY A 264 2.79 -11.03 -1.22
N ILE A 265 1.51 -11.17 -0.88
CA ILE A 265 0.66 -12.27 -1.29
C ILE A 265 -0.79 -11.81 -1.42
N SER A 266 -1.54 -12.39 -2.35
CA SER A 266 -2.99 -12.25 -2.41
C SER A 266 -3.67 -13.58 -2.79
N PHE A 267 -4.96 -13.72 -2.45
CA PHE A 267 -5.73 -14.95 -2.63
C PHE A 267 -6.91 -14.76 -3.59
N PRO A 268 -6.66 -14.72 -4.91
CA PRO A 268 -7.72 -14.74 -5.92
C PRO A 268 -8.42 -16.09 -5.94
N GLU A 269 -9.75 -16.06 -5.91
CA GLU A 269 -10.62 -17.22 -5.98
C GLU A 269 -11.28 -17.32 -7.36
N LEU A 270 -11.03 -18.41 -8.06
CA LEU A 270 -11.69 -18.77 -9.32
C LEU A 270 -13.02 -19.49 -9.03
N LEU A 271 -14.08 -19.04 -9.68
CA LEU A 271 -15.45 -19.53 -9.52
C LEU A 271 -15.93 -20.23 -10.81
N LEU A 272 -16.13 -21.53 -10.76
CA LEU A 272 -16.65 -22.34 -11.86
C LEU A 272 -18.19 -22.41 -11.81
N ASN A 273 -18.82 -22.58 -12.96
CA ASN A 273 -20.27 -22.81 -13.02
C ASN A 273 -20.63 -24.16 -12.39
N GLN A 274 -21.57 -24.14 -11.45
CA GLN A 274 -22.06 -25.34 -10.79
C GLN A 274 -23.03 -26.13 -11.67
N HIS A 275 -23.97 -25.43 -12.29
CA HIS A 275 -24.98 -26.00 -13.16
C HIS A 275 -24.58 -25.86 -14.62
N GLU A 276 -24.92 -26.88 -15.39
CA GLU A 276 -24.79 -26.93 -16.84
C GLU A 276 -26.04 -27.65 -17.34
N LEU A 277 -26.69 -27.09 -18.35
CA LEU A 277 -27.91 -27.64 -18.94
C LEU A 277 -27.57 -28.24 -20.30
N ASP A 278 -28.14 -29.40 -20.60
CA ASP A 278 -28.08 -29.99 -21.93
C ASP A 278 -29.01 -29.26 -22.92
N LYS A 279 -29.03 -29.73 -24.17
CA LYS A 279 -29.86 -29.16 -25.24
C LYS A 279 -31.36 -29.22 -24.94
N ASP A 280 -31.78 -30.12 -24.05
CA ASP A 280 -33.17 -30.34 -23.66
C ASP A 280 -33.50 -29.60 -22.34
N GLY A 281 -32.57 -28.79 -21.82
CA GLY A 281 -32.74 -28.01 -20.59
C GLY A 281 -32.61 -28.83 -19.31
N LYS A 282 -32.09 -30.06 -19.39
CA LYS A 282 -31.90 -30.94 -18.23
C LYS A 282 -30.49 -30.80 -17.68
N GLU A 283 -30.37 -30.98 -16.38
CA GLU A 283 -29.09 -30.89 -15.68
C GLU A 283 -28.11 -31.98 -16.12
N VAL A 284 -26.93 -31.54 -16.57
CA VAL A 284 -25.85 -32.40 -17.04
C VAL A 284 -25.26 -33.20 -15.88
N SER A 285 -25.06 -34.50 -16.06
CA SER A 285 -24.39 -35.36 -15.08
C SER A 285 -22.92 -34.95 -14.89
N THR A 286 -22.38 -35.11 -13.68
CA THR A 286 -20.99 -34.75 -13.38
C THR A 286 -19.97 -35.49 -14.24
N LYS A 287 -20.27 -36.68 -14.77
CA LYS A 287 -19.36 -37.41 -15.68
C LYS A 287 -19.01 -36.64 -16.96
N VAL A 288 -19.96 -35.84 -17.47
CA VAL A 288 -19.84 -35.09 -18.73
C VAL A 288 -19.80 -33.57 -18.51
N TRP A 289 -19.82 -33.12 -17.24
CA TRP A 289 -19.77 -31.71 -16.85
C TRP A 289 -18.48 -31.04 -17.35
N GLN A 290 -18.60 -30.01 -18.18
CA GLN A 290 -17.49 -29.21 -18.71
C GLN A 290 -17.56 -27.79 -18.16
N PRO A 291 -17.05 -27.56 -16.93
CA PRO A 291 -17.15 -26.25 -16.35
C PRO A 291 -16.29 -25.23 -17.05
N LYS A 292 -16.76 -23.99 -16.97
CA LYS A 292 -16.02 -22.77 -17.26
C LYS A 292 -15.87 -21.96 -15.98
N VAL A 293 -14.76 -21.27 -15.85
CA VAL A 293 -14.57 -20.25 -14.84
C VAL A 293 -15.42 -19.03 -15.24
N THR A 294 -16.43 -18.74 -14.43
CA THR A 294 -17.41 -17.66 -14.65
C THR A 294 -17.16 -16.44 -13.80
N GLY A 295 -16.32 -16.56 -12.76
CA GLY A 295 -15.98 -15.43 -11.94
C GLY A 295 -14.64 -15.50 -11.23
N ILE A 296 -14.20 -14.34 -10.77
CA ILE A 296 -13.02 -14.15 -9.95
C ILE A 296 -13.39 -13.31 -8.74
N ALA A 297 -12.97 -13.73 -7.55
CA ALA A 297 -13.23 -13.03 -6.30
C ALA A 297 -11.94 -12.82 -5.51
N HIS A 298 -11.97 -11.82 -4.62
CA HIS A 298 -10.88 -11.55 -3.68
C HIS A 298 -11.17 -12.24 -2.35
N ARG A 299 -10.20 -13.00 -1.83
CA ARG A 299 -10.16 -13.42 -0.43
C ARG A 299 -9.12 -12.60 0.30
N SER A 300 -9.55 -11.91 1.34
CA SER A 300 -8.67 -11.04 2.12
C SER A 300 -7.61 -11.85 2.87
N CYS A 301 -6.38 -11.33 2.88
CA CYS A 301 -5.30 -11.82 3.73
C CYS A 301 -5.64 -11.79 5.23
N HIS A 302 -6.55 -10.90 5.64
CA HIS A 302 -7.02 -10.84 7.02
C HIS A 302 -7.82 -12.09 7.45
N THR A 303 -8.50 -12.73 6.49
CA THR A 303 -9.42 -13.85 6.76
C THR A 303 -8.97 -15.16 6.14
N THR A 304 -7.74 -15.26 5.61
CA THR A 304 -7.27 -16.44 4.88
C THR A 304 -5.96 -16.98 5.46
N ARG A 305 -5.85 -18.30 5.67
CA ARG A 305 -4.64 -18.98 6.09
C ARG A 305 -4.32 -20.17 5.18
N MET A 306 -3.04 -20.50 5.03
CA MET A 306 -2.60 -21.63 4.22
C MET A 306 -2.60 -22.89 5.06
N GLU A 307 -3.00 -24.00 4.47
CA GLU A 307 -2.81 -25.32 5.06
C GLU A 307 -1.31 -25.63 5.23
N ARG A 308 -0.98 -26.44 6.23
CA ARG A 308 0.35 -27.04 6.32
C ARG A 308 0.61 -27.86 5.05
N MET A 309 1.76 -27.64 4.43
CA MET A 309 2.25 -28.47 3.33
C MET A 309 2.15 -29.96 3.66
N ASP A 310 1.66 -30.73 2.69
CA ASP A 310 1.69 -32.18 2.73
C ASP A 310 3.12 -32.72 2.56
N ASP A 311 3.26 -34.06 2.56
CA ASP A 311 4.55 -34.74 2.43
C ASP A 311 5.27 -34.45 1.11
N TYR A 312 4.57 -33.90 0.11
CA TYR A 312 5.12 -33.50 -1.19
C TYR A 312 5.40 -31.99 -1.28
N GLY A 313 5.21 -31.24 -0.18
CA GLY A 313 5.41 -29.80 -0.15
C GLY A 313 4.27 -29.01 -0.80
N LYS A 314 3.09 -29.61 -1.01
CA LYS A 314 1.93 -28.96 -1.62
C LYS A 314 0.98 -28.44 -0.55
N ILE A 315 0.47 -27.23 -0.77
CA ILE A 315 -0.62 -26.64 0.01
C ILE A 315 -1.93 -26.98 -0.70
N ASN A 316 -2.73 -27.88 -0.15
CA ASN A 316 -3.92 -28.39 -0.83
C ASN A 316 -5.15 -27.51 -0.59
N PHE A 317 -5.21 -26.84 0.56
CA PHE A 317 -6.30 -25.94 0.94
C PHE A 317 -5.81 -24.60 1.46
N VAL A 318 -6.66 -23.59 1.31
CA VAL A 318 -6.63 -22.40 2.17
C VAL A 318 -7.85 -22.43 3.07
N TYR A 319 -7.66 -22.03 4.32
CA TYR A 319 -8.71 -21.91 5.30
C TYR A 319 -9.17 -20.46 5.35
N CYS A 320 -10.48 -20.24 5.37
CA CYS A 320 -11.09 -18.92 5.43
C CYS A 320 -11.99 -18.78 6.66
N SER A 321 -11.82 -17.70 7.42
CA SER A 321 -12.68 -17.40 8.58
C SER A 321 -12.60 -15.93 9.02
N ASN A 322 -13.74 -15.40 9.48
CA ASN A 322 -13.83 -14.05 10.05
C ASN A 322 -13.25 -13.97 11.48
N ARG A 323 -12.98 -15.12 12.12
CA ARG A 323 -12.39 -15.16 13.47
C ARG A 323 -10.97 -14.59 13.56
N TRP A 324 -10.33 -14.35 12.42
CA TRP A 324 -8.99 -13.78 12.34
C TRP A 324 -8.98 -12.28 12.04
N LEU A 325 -10.15 -11.66 11.92
CA LEU A 325 -10.27 -10.20 11.88
C LEU A 325 -9.83 -9.58 13.22
N ASP A 326 -9.70 -8.25 13.23
CA ASP A 326 -9.24 -7.53 14.41
C ASP A 326 -10.12 -7.80 15.65
N LYS A 327 -9.49 -7.87 16.83
CA LYS A 327 -10.18 -8.18 18.10
C LYS A 327 -11.37 -7.26 18.37
N TYR A 328 -11.24 -5.98 18.04
CA TYR A 328 -12.33 -5.03 18.20
C TYR A 328 -13.56 -5.38 17.34
N PHE A 329 -13.36 -5.89 16.12
CA PHE A 329 -14.43 -6.36 15.25
C PHE A 329 -15.13 -7.60 15.84
N ILE A 330 -14.36 -8.47 16.49
CA ILE A 330 -14.84 -9.68 17.16
C ILE A 330 -15.63 -9.33 18.45
N GLU A 331 -15.13 -8.39 19.25
CA GLU A 331 -15.76 -7.93 20.48
C GLU A 331 -17.09 -7.18 20.25
N GLN A 332 -17.30 -6.61 19.07
CA GLN A 332 -18.55 -5.94 18.66
C GLN A 332 -19.67 -6.90 18.18
N GLY A 333 -19.49 -8.21 18.34
CA GLY A 333 -20.53 -9.20 18.06
C GLY A 333 -20.25 -10.13 16.86
N ALA A 334 -19.07 -10.07 16.25
CA ALA A 334 -18.63 -11.15 15.37
C ALA A 334 -18.16 -12.33 16.24
N GLU A 335 -18.80 -13.48 16.09
CA GLU A 335 -18.54 -14.65 16.95
C GLU A 335 -17.06 -15.02 16.95
N ASN A 336 -16.43 -15.08 18.14
CA ASN A 336 -15.14 -15.75 18.36
C ASN A 336 -15.09 -17.18 17.78
N ASN A 337 -16.26 -17.77 17.49
CA ASN A 337 -16.46 -19.09 16.93
C ASN A 337 -16.80 -19.11 15.43
N ALA A 338 -16.69 -18.00 14.69
CA ALA A 338 -17.03 -17.94 13.27
C ALA A 338 -16.44 -19.13 12.50
N PRO A 339 -17.21 -19.85 11.67
CA PRO A 339 -16.77 -21.12 11.10
C PRO A 339 -15.51 -20.95 10.25
N VAL A 340 -14.64 -21.95 10.31
CA VAL A 340 -13.49 -22.07 9.40
C VAL A 340 -13.92 -22.91 8.21
N ASN A 341 -13.73 -22.40 7.01
CA ASN A 341 -14.06 -23.10 5.76
C ASN A 341 -12.78 -23.39 4.98
N ALA A 342 -12.58 -24.64 4.58
CA ALA A 342 -11.48 -25.01 3.69
C ALA A 342 -11.91 -24.82 2.24
N VAL A 343 -11.13 -24.08 1.46
CA VAL A 343 -11.30 -23.89 0.02
C VAL A 343 -10.10 -24.51 -0.68
N PRO A 344 -10.29 -25.37 -1.70
CA PRO A 344 -9.18 -25.96 -2.43
C PRO A 344 -8.22 -24.91 -2.98
N SER A 345 -6.92 -25.09 -2.74
CA SER A 345 -5.86 -24.23 -3.28
C SER A 345 -5.20 -24.88 -4.49
N LEU A 346 -4.98 -24.12 -5.56
CA LEU A 346 -4.30 -24.60 -6.75
C LEU A 346 -2.78 -24.63 -6.55
N TYR A 347 -2.14 -25.66 -7.12
CA TYR A 347 -0.69 -25.79 -7.09
C TYR A 347 -0.01 -24.66 -7.89
N VAL A 348 0.67 -23.74 -7.18
CA VAL A 348 1.24 -22.51 -7.76
C VAL A 348 2.18 -22.76 -8.96
N PRO A 349 3.07 -23.77 -8.96
CA PRO A 349 3.94 -24.03 -10.11
C PRO A 349 3.21 -24.54 -11.37
N SER A 350 2.06 -25.21 -11.23
CA SER A 350 1.28 -25.73 -12.37
C SER A 350 -0.23 -25.64 -12.11
N PRO A 351 -0.80 -24.42 -12.10
CA PRO A 351 -2.17 -24.20 -11.63
C PRO A 351 -3.24 -24.66 -12.62
N LEU A 352 -2.96 -24.61 -13.92
CA LEU A 352 -3.90 -25.08 -14.96
C LEU A 352 -4.09 -26.60 -14.88
N ALA A 353 -3.00 -27.37 -14.85
CA ALA A 353 -3.05 -28.83 -14.77
C ALA A 353 -3.73 -29.29 -13.47
N ASP A 354 -3.42 -28.65 -12.33
CA ASP A 354 -4.04 -28.98 -11.04
C ASP A 354 -5.56 -28.67 -11.01
N LEU A 355 -5.99 -27.59 -11.68
CA LEU A 355 -7.41 -27.28 -11.85
C LEU A 355 -8.13 -28.33 -12.71
N GLU A 356 -7.53 -28.71 -13.84
CA GLU A 356 -8.04 -29.75 -14.73
C GLU A 356 -8.12 -31.11 -14.02
N ASP A 357 -7.12 -31.45 -13.23
CA ASP A 357 -7.07 -32.69 -12.44
C ASP A 357 -8.17 -32.73 -11.38
N LYS A 358 -8.42 -31.65 -10.65
CA LYS A 358 -9.50 -31.58 -9.65
C LYS A 358 -10.88 -31.72 -10.30
N VAL A 359 -11.09 -31.13 -11.48
CA VAL A 359 -12.33 -31.31 -12.24
C VAL A 359 -12.44 -32.76 -12.74
N ARG A 360 -11.36 -33.32 -13.29
CA ARG A 360 -11.30 -34.72 -13.75
C ARG A 360 -11.60 -35.70 -12.62
N GLU A 361 -11.04 -35.51 -11.44
CA GLU A 361 -11.34 -36.31 -10.26
C GLU A 361 -12.83 -36.26 -9.87
N ALA A 362 -13.44 -35.08 -9.89
CA ALA A 362 -14.86 -34.92 -9.62
C ALA A 362 -15.74 -35.66 -10.64
N ARG A 363 -15.34 -35.67 -11.92
CA ARG A 363 -15.99 -36.46 -12.99
C ARG A 363 -15.86 -37.96 -12.74
N LEU A 364 -14.66 -38.45 -12.42
CA LEU A 364 -14.39 -39.86 -12.14
C LEU A 364 -15.15 -40.37 -10.93
N LYS A 365 -15.20 -39.58 -9.85
CA LYS A 365 -15.96 -39.87 -8.62
C LYS A 365 -17.47 -39.66 -8.80
N ASN A 366 -17.90 -39.10 -9.93
CA ASN A 366 -19.30 -38.75 -10.23
C ASN A 366 -20.01 -38.07 -9.05
N VAL A 367 -19.37 -37.04 -8.48
CA VAL A 367 -19.92 -36.34 -7.32
C VAL A 367 -21.27 -35.71 -7.66
N SER A 368 -22.17 -35.58 -6.68
CA SER A 368 -23.44 -34.90 -6.90
C SER A 368 -23.22 -33.45 -7.32
N VAL A 369 -24.17 -32.86 -8.05
CA VAL A 369 -24.05 -31.49 -8.58
C VAL A 369 -23.77 -30.47 -7.47
N ASN A 370 -24.41 -30.64 -6.31
CA ASN A 370 -24.23 -29.80 -5.14
C ASN A 370 -22.82 -29.90 -4.51
N LYS A 371 -22.07 -30.97 -4.80
CA LYS A 371 -20.73 -31.25 -4.27
C LYS A 371 -19.62 -31.08 -5.32
N ARG A 372 -19.93 -30.52 -6.50
CA ARG A 372 -18.92 -30.19 -7.50
C ARG A 372 -17.92 -29.18 -6.92
N PRO A 373 -16.61 -29.35 -7.15
CA PRO A 373 -15.62 -28.38 -6.73
C PRO A 373 -15.71 -27.17 -7.67
N THR A 374 -16.35 -26.10 -7.20
CA THR A 374 -16.62 -24.89 -8.00
C THR A 374 -15.79 -23.69 -7.58
N ARG A 375 -14.99 -23.82 -6.52
CA ARG A 375 -14.24 -22.71 -5.92
C ARG A 375 -12.80 -23.15 -5.70
N PHE A 376 -11.87 -22.38 -6.25
CA PHE A 376 -10.44 -22.68 -6.11
C PHE A 376 -9.68 -21.39 -5.86
N VAL A 377 -8.78 -21.39 -4.88
CA VAL A 377 -7.89 -20.25 -4.63
C VAL A 377 -6.55 -20.49 -5.29
N LEU A 378 -6.06 -19.52 -6.06
CA LEU A 378 -4.71 -19.54 -6.63
C LEU A 378 -3.87 -18.47 -5.93
N PRO A 379 -3.13 -18.79 -4.85
CA PRO A 379 -2.30 -17.81 -4.18
C PRO A 379 -1.31 -17.20 -5.17
N THR A 380 -1.24 -15.87 -5.21
CA THR A 380 -0.25 -15.13 -5.98
C THR A 380 0.78 -14.63 -4.99
N VAL A 381 2.01 -15.14 -5.05
CA VAL A 381 3.03 -14.93 -4.01
C VAL A 381 4.23 -14.24 -4.62
N TYR A 382 4.63 -13.08 -4.08
CA TYR A 382 5.94 -12.52 -4.35
C TYR A 382 6.95 -13.23 -3.44
N PRO A 383 7.83 -14.07 -3.99
CA PRO A 383 8.62 -15.01 -3.19
C PRO A 383 9.59 -14.29 -2.25
N THR A 384 9.76 -14.83 -1.05
CA THR A 384 10.78 -14.41 -0.08
C THR A 384 11.66 -15.62 0.25
N ALA A 385 12.99 -15.46 0.19
CA ALA A 385 13.92 -16.55 0.45
C ALA A 385 13.71 -17.15 1.85
N GLY A 386 13.67 -18.49 1.93
CA GLY A 386 13.50 -19.22 3.19
C GLY A 386 12.09 -19.17 3.79
N ARG A 387 11.07 -18.74 3.02
CA ARG A 387 9.67 -18.65 3.48
C ARG A 387 8.75 -19.54 2.67
N PRO A 388 8.34 -20.72 3.19
CA PRO A 388 7.51 -21.66 2.44
C PRO A 388 6.02 -21.28 2.38
N TYR A 389 5.48 -20.58 3.39
CA TYR A 389 4.06 -20.25 3.48
C TYR A 389 3.78 -18.78 3.16
N TYR A 390 4.21 -17.88 4.06
CA TYR A 390 3.93 -16.46 3.94
C TYR A 390 5.19 -15.66 3.60
N PRO A 391 5.16 -14.82 2.56
CA PRO A 391 6.30 -13.96 2.24
C PRO A 391 6.46 -12.87 3.29
N THR A 392 7.64 -12.26 3.31
CA THR A 392 7.93 -11.10 4.15
C THR A 392 8.37 -9.95 3.24
N PRO A 393 7.47 -9.01 2.90
CA PRO A 393 7.81 -7.85 2.09
C PRO A 393 9.01 -7.09 2.66
N ALA A 394 9.94 -6.68 1.81
CA ALA A 394 11.17 -6.00 2.24
C ALA A 394 10.90 -4.72 3.06
N TRP A 395 9.77 -4.06 2.79
CA TRP A 395 9.38 -2.84 3.51
C TRP A 395 9.03 -3.09 4.98
N TYR A 396 8.75 -4.34 5.40
CA TYR A 396 8.55 -4.70 6.81
C TYR A 396 9.80 -4.47 7.66
N SER A 397 10.98 -4.29 7.03
CA SER A 397 12.21 -3.91 7.71
C SER A 397 12.07 -2.66 8.58
N ILE A 398 11.15 -1.74 8.27
CA ILE A 398 10.90 -0.55 9.10
C ILE A 398 10.32 -0.92 10.47
N PHE A 399 9.52 -1.98 10.56
CA PHE A 399 8.97 -2.51 11.80
C PHE A 399 10.02 -3.32 12.56
N GLY A 400 10.84 -4.08 11.82
CA GLY A 400 11.90 -4.91 12.37
C GLY A 400 13.10 -4.15 12.95
N GLY A 401 13.44 -3.00 12.36
CA GLY A 401 14.69 -2.27 12.61
C GLY A 401 14.56 -0.99 13.45
N ASP A 402 13.58 -0.91 14.36
CA ASP A 402 13.29 0.22 15.25
C ASP A 402 12.96 1.58 14.57
N ILE A 403 13.13 1.71 13.25
CA ILE A 403 12.87 2.94 12.48
C ILE A 403 11.44 3.44 12.68
N TYR A 404 10.46 2.54 12.64
CA TYR A 404 9.06 2.89 12.82
C TYR A 404 8.77 3.40 14.25
N GLU A 405 9.34 2.78 15.28
CA GLU A 405 9.21 3.27 16.65
C GLU A 405 9.92 4.61 16.84
N TYR A 406 11.12 4.76 16.28
CA TYR A 406 11.89 5.98 16.40
C TYR A 406 11.17 7.19 15.80
N ILE A 407 10.65 7.08 14.57
CA ILE A 407 9.94 8.18 13.93
C ILE A 407 8.65 8.54 14.69
N THR A 408 7.94 7.56 15.25
CA THR A 408 6.72 7.81 16.06
C THR A 408 7.05 8.50 17.38
N THR A 409 8.16 8.13 18.01
CA THR A 409 8.66 8.74 19.25
C THR A 409 9.00 10.21 19.02
N ILE A 410 9.70 10.53 17.91
CA ILE A 410 10.00 11.92 17.55
C ILE A 410 8.71 12.75 17.41
N PHE A 411 7.69 12.22 16.72
CA PHE A 411 6.41 12.94 16.58
C PHE A 411 5.70 13.12 17.92
N SER A 412 5.68 12.08 18.75
CA SER A 412 5.11 12.13 20.10
C SER A 412 5.82 13.19 20.96
N ASP A 413 7.15 13.17 21.00
CA ASP A 413 7.96 14.13 21.75
C ASP A 413 7.77 15.55 21.28
N ARG A 414 7.61 15.77 19.96
CA ARG A 414 7.32 17.10 19.40
C ARG A 414 5.92 17.56 19.75
N LEU A 415 4.93 16.69 19.70
CA LEU A 415 3.57 17.00 20.10
C LEU A 415 3.51 17.33 21.60
N SER A 416 4.15 16.52 22.44
CA SER A 416 4.27 16.74 23.89
C SER A 416 4.99 18.04 24.20
N ARG A 417 6.12 18.32 23.56
CA ARG A 417 6.80 19.62 23.66
C ARG A 417 5.90 20.77 23.25
N LYS A 418 5.10 20.64 22.19
CA LYS A 418 4.17 21.69 21.73
C LYS A 418 2.95 21.86 22.65
N ARG A 419 2.45 20.77 23.26
CA ARG A 419 1.40 20.85 24.29
C ARG A 419 1.93 21.55 25.55
N ASN A 420 3.16 21.25 25.92
CA ASN A 420 3.79 21.76 27.13
C ASN A 420 4.58 23.07 26.92
N SER A 421 4.68 23.59 25.68
CA SER A 421 5.53 24.76 25.37
C SER A 421 5.07 26.05 26.04
N ASN A 422 3.81 26.12 26.51
CA ASN A 422 3.33 27.25 27.28
C ASN A 422 3.78 27.21 28.77
N VAL A 423 4.27 26.06 29.24
CA VAL A 423 4.69 25.82 30.64
C VAL A 423 6.21 25.58 30.72
N ILE A 424 6.76 24.78 29.79
CA ILE A 424 8.19 24.46 29.71
C ILE A 424 8.97 25.71 29.32
N GLY A 425 10.00 26.01 30.12
CA GLY A 425 10.84 27.20 29.92
C GLY A 425 10.32 28.44 30.65
N ARG A 426 9.32 28.36 31.52
CA ARG A 426 8.91 29.51 32.36
C ARG A 426 9.19 29.24 33.83
N VAL A 427 9.75 30.24 34.51
CA VAL A 427 9.96 30.22 35.96
C VAL A 427 9.11 31.32 36.58
N ILE A 428 8.24 30.94 37.49
CA ILE A 428 7.28 31.83 38.14
C ILE A 428 7.87 32.24 39.49
N TYR A 429 8.20 33.51 39.60
CA TYR A 429 8.70 34.14 40.81
C TYR A 429 7.53 34.83 41.52
N LEU A 430 7.28 34.47 42.78
CA LEU A 430 6.30 35.14 43.63
C LEU A 430 7.01 36.02 44.65
N ASN A 431 6.49 37.21 44.90
CA ASN A 431 7.03 38.04 45.97
C ASN A 431 6.64 37.46 47.34
N ASN A 432 7.60 37.41 48.28
CA ASN A 432 7.38 36.84 49.60
C ASN A 432 6.34 37.61 50.42
N ASP A 433 6.29 38.95 50.32
CA ASP A 433 5.32 39.78 51.06
C ASP A 433 3.89 39.54 50.55
N TYR A 434 3.72 39.31 49.26
CA TYR A 434 2.42 38.96 48.66
C TYR A 434 1.90 37.62 49.21
N MET A 435 2.78 36.62 49.31
CA MET A 435 2.42 35.32 49.91
C MET A 435 2.02 35.45 51.38
N GLN A 436 2.70 36.31 52.15
CA GLN A 436 2.33 36.58 53.54
C GLN A 436 0.96 37.24 53.65
N GLN A 437 0.63 38.18 52.77
CA GLN A 437 -0.71 38.80 52.72
C GLN A 437 -1.80 37.77 52.40
N LEU A 438 -1.55 36.85 51.47
CA LEU A 438 -2.49 35.75 51.17
C LEU A 438 -2.70 34.83 52.39
N PHE A 439 -1.65 34.52 53.14
CA PHE A 439 -1.77 33.72 54.37
C PHE A 439 -2.54 34.46 55.47
N ILE A 440 -2.37 35.77 55.59
CA ILE A 440 -3.13 36.62 56.52
C ILE A 440 -4.62 36.61 56.15
N GLN A 441 -4.94 36.85 54.87
CA GLN A 441 -6.33 36.86 54.38
C GLN A 441 -7.02 35.50 54.59
N ALA A 442 -6.29 34.40 54.39
CA ALA A 442 -6.80 33.04 54.58
C ALA A 442 -6.76 32.55 56.04
N LYS A 443 -6.34 33.39 57.00
CA LYS A 443 -6.17 33.02 58.43
C LYS A 443 -5.29 31.77 58.62
N ALA A 444 -4.22 31.64 57.83
CA ALA A 444 -3.34 30.47 57.76
C ALA A 444 -1.92 30.74 58.31
N GLN A 445 -1.70 31.85 59.02
CA GLN A 445 -0.36 32.29 59.46
C GLN A 445 0.39 31.28 60.34
N SER A 446 -0.33 30.47 61.11
CA SER A 446 0.23 29.53 62.10
C SER A 446 0.14 28.05 61.69
N ASP A 447 -0.44 27.76 60.52
CA ASP A 447 -0.74 26.40 60.07
C ASP A 447 0.05 26.07 58.78
N PRO A 448 1.19 25.35 58.90
CA PRO A 448 2.03 24.99 57.76
C PRO A 448 1.29 24.20 56.67
N LYS A 449 0.28 23.39 57.02
CA LYS A 449 -0.47 22.60 56.04
C LYS A 449 -1.35 23.50 55.17
N LYS A 450 -2.07 24.44 55.79
CA LYS A 450 -2.88 25.42 55.06
C LYS A 450 -2.03 26.36 54.20
N GLN A 451 -0.82 26.69 54.64
CA GLN A 451 0.12 27.46 53.82
C GLN A 451 0.57 26.69 52.57
N SER A 452 0.80 25.38 52.69
CA SER A 452 1.08 24.51 51.53
C SER A 452 -0.13 24.45 50.60
N GLU A 453 -1.33 24.20 51.12
CA GLU A 453 -2.55 24.13 50.30
C GLU A 453 -2.81 25.43 49.52
N ILE A 454 -2.52 26.60 50.10
CA ILE A 454 -2.65 27.89 49.41
C ILE A 454 -1.60 28.03 48.30
N ARG A 455 -0.35 27.61 48.56
CA ARG A 455 0.71 27.59 47.53
C ARG A 455 0.36 26.65 46.39
N ASP A 456 -0.12 25.45 46.70
CA ASP A 456 -0.49 24.43 45.73
C ASP A 456 -1.70 24.90 44.91
N LYS A 457 -2.73 25.49 45.54
CA LYS A 457 -3.87 26.10 44.82
C LYS A 457 -3.42 27.21 43.87
N LEU A 458 -2.53 28.10 44.31
CA LEU A 458 -2.00 29.18 43.47
C LEU A 458 -1.16 28.63 42.31
N TYR A 459 -0.31 27.63 42.57
CA TYR A 459 0.46 26.93 41.56
C TYR A 459 -0.44 26.24 40.54
N THR A 460 -1.46 25.49 40.98
CA THR A 460 -2.42 24.82 40.11
C THR A 460 -3.20 25.81 39.26
N GLN A 461 -3.69 26.92 39.83
CA GLN A 461 -4.42 27.94 39.07
C GLN A 461 -3.55 28.59 38.00
N ILE A 462 -2.33 28.99 38.36
CA ILE A 462 -1.41 29.63 37.42
C ILE A 462 -0.99 28.64 36.32
N ASN A 463 -0.68 27.39 36.66
CA ASN A 463 -0.32 26.38 35.67
C ASN A 463 -1.49 25.97 34.78
N GLN A 464 -2.69 25.80 35.31
CA GLN A 464 -3.88 25.52 34.50
C GLN A 464 -4.15 26.67 33.52
N TRP A 465 -3.99 27.91 33.97
CA TRP A 465 -4.16 29.08 33.12
C TRP A 465 -3.08 29.14 32.03
N LEU A 466 -1.81 28.94 32.37
CA LEU A 466 -0.68 28.97 31.43
C LEU A 466 -0.67 27.77 30.47
N ALA A 467 -1.04 26.58 30.93
CA ALA A 467 -1.09 25.37 30.11
C ALA A 467 -2.22 25.40 29.07
N ASN A 468 -3.30 26.13 29.34
CA ASN A 468 -4.44 26.22 28.43
C ASN A 468 -4.07 27.01 27.16
N ARG A 469 -4.16 26.35 26.01
CA ARG A 469 -3.87 26.94 24.69
C ARG A 469 -4.77 28.13 24.34
N ASN A 470 -6.03 28.14 24.79
CA ASN A 470 -6.97 29.23 24.51
C ASN A 470 -6.61 30.53 25.24
N ASN A 471 -5.77 30.43 26.27
CA ASN A 471 -5.25 31.58 27.01
C ASN A 471 -3.97 32.15 26.40
N ALA A 472 -3.41 31.49 25.37
CA ALA A 472 -2.23 31.98 24.68
C ALA A 472 -2.52 33.32 24.00
N GLY A 473 -1.72 34.35 24.33
CA GLY A 473 -1.90 35.71 23.80
C GLY A 473 -2.90 36.58 24.56
N GLN A 474 -3.58 36.04 25.58
CA GLN A 474 -4.40 36.86 26.48
C GLN A 474 -3.52 37.67 27.44
N SER A 475 -3.94 38.89 27.77
CA SER A 475 -3.26 39.74 28.73
C SER A 475 -3.45 39.21 30.16
N LEU A 476 -2.35 39.04 30.88
CA LEU A 476 -2.35 38.76 32.32
C LEU A 476 -2.48 40.07 33.10
N LEU A 477 -3.45 40.13 34.01
CA LEU A 477 -3.59 41.23 34.94
C LEU A 477 -2.72 40.94 36.17
N ALA A 478 -1.65 41.70 36.33
CA ALA A 478 -0.74 41.58 37.47
C ALA A 478 -0.98 42.75 38.43
N PHE A 479 -1.22 42.43 39.69
CA PHE A 479 -1.37 43.44 40.74
C PHE A 479 0.01 43.89 41.22
N THR A 480 0.15 45.20 41.45
CA THR A 480 1.27 45.77 42.21
C THR A 480 0.80 46.07 43.62
N PHE A 481 1.71 45.95 44.57
CA PHE A 481 1.42 46.22 45.98
C PHE A 481 2.62 46.90 46.62
N THR A 482 2.39 47.66 47.68
CA THR A 482 3.46 48.25 48.48
C THR A 482 3.93 47.23 49.50
N GLY A 483 5.20 46.82 49.40
CA GLY A 483 5.82 45.87 50.33
C GLY A 483 6.13 46.48 51.69
N ASN A 484 6.63 45.66 52.60
CA ASN A 484 7.02 46.10 53.95
C ASN A 484 8.20 47.09 53.94
N ASP A 485 8.91 47.18 52.81
CA ASP A 485 9.99 48.12 52.53
C ASP A 485 9.51 49.48 51.96
N GLN A 486 8.20 49.72 51.96
CA GLN A 486 7.53 50.91 51.39
C GLN A 486 7.77 51.14 49.88
N LYS A 487 8.24 50.12 49.16
CA LYS A 487 8.41 50.18 47.70
C LYS A 487 7.33 49.38 46.99
N GLU A 488 7.06 49.77 45.75
CA GLU A 488 6.11 49.08 44.89
C GLU A 488 6.74 47.81 44.31
N HIS A 489 6.11 46.66 44.56
CA HIS A 489 6.51 45.35 44.05
C HIS A 489 5.40 44.73 43.21
N LYS A 490 5.77 43.89 42.25
CA LYS A 490 4.82 43.04 41.52
C LYS A 490 4.49 41.80 42.37
N SER A 491 3.23 41.37 42.40
CA SER A 491 2.84 40.12 43.08
C SER A 491 3.59 38.89 42.54
N PHE A 492 3.80 38.83 41.22
CA PHE A 492 4.58 37.78 40.57
C PHE A 492 5.32 38.29 39.33
N GLU A 493 6.40 37.61 38.94
CA GLU A 493 7.14 37.80 37.69
C GLU A 493 7.35 36.45 37.00
N ILE A 494 7.01 36.37 35.70
CA ILE A 494 7.22 35.15 34.91
C ILE A 494 8.45 35.36 34.03
N VAL A 495 9.49 34.57 34.26
CA VAL A 495 10.71 34.58 33.45
C VAL A 495 10.64 33.45 32.44
N GLU A 496 10.64 33.79 31.15
CA GLU A 496 10.67 32.84 30.06
C GLU A 496 12.14 32.63 29.61
N ILE A 497 12.62 31.40 29.78
CA ILE A 497 13.87 30.87 29.26
C ILE A 497 13.65 30.53 27.79
N GLU A 498 14.39 31.20 26.90
CA GLU A 498 14.33 30.89 25.47
C GLU A 498 14.83 29.46 25.21
N ALA A 499 13.90 28.57 24.86
CA ALA A 499 14.19 27.14 24.67
C ALA A 499 14.68 26.78 23.25
N ASN A 500 14.49 27.64 22.26
CA ASN A 500 14.71 27.27 20.85
C ASN A 500 15.79 28.14 20.19
N SER A 501 17.00 27.58 20.01
CA SER A 501 17.94 28.10 19.03
C SER A 501 17.48 27.70 17.62
N LYS A 502 17.81 28.53 16.61
CA LYS A 502 17.57 28.18 15.20
C LYS A 502 18.23 26.86 14.81
N ASP A 503 19.37 26.54 15.42
CA ASP A 503 20.14 25.32 15.19
C ASP A 503 19.40 24.06 15.65
N ALA A 504 18.71 24.12 16.79
CA ALA A 504 17.91 23.00 17.29
C ALA A 504 16.72 22.71 16.38
N VAL A 505 16.07 23.73 15.82
CA VAL A 505 14.97 23.56 14.85
C VAL A 505 15.49 22.91 13.57
N ALA A 506 16.61 23.41 13.02
CA ALA A 506 17.22 22.86 11.82
C ALA A 506 17.68 21.39 12.00
N ALA A 507 18.25 21.04 13.16
CA ALA A 507 18.66 19.67 13.48
C ALA A 507 17.45 18.72 13.52
N ASN A 508 16.35 19.15 14.14
CA ASN A 508 15.10 18.38 14.20
C ASN A 508 14.50 18.17 12.80
N GLU A 509 14.48 19.19 11.93
CA GLU A 509 13.98 19.05 10.56
C GLU A 509 14.80 18.03 9.77
N LYS A 510 16.13 18.07 9.89
CA LYS A 510 17.04 17.14 9.23
C LYS A 510 16.82 15.69 9.67
N GLU A 511 16.71 15.45 10.99
CA GLU A 511 16.48 14.12 11.55
C GLU A 511 15.16 13.50 11.04
N THR A 512 14.08 14.28 10.95
CA THR A 512 12.81 13.79 10.39
C THR A 512 12.91 13.48 8.91
N ALA A 513 13.65 14.29 8.15
CA ALA A 513 13.85 14.06 6.72
C ALA A 513 14.63 12.76 6.47
N GLU A 514 15.66 12.49 7.27
CA GLU A 514 16.46 11.26 7.19
C GLU A 514 15.60 10.03 7.47
N LEU A 515 14.82 10.03 8.56
CA LEU A 515 13.92 8.91 8.89
C LEU A 515 12.83 8.69 7.84
N SER A 516 12.24 9.77 7.33
CA SER A 516 11.26 9.70 6.25
C SER A 516 11.87 9.07 5.00
N SER A 517 13.12 9.43 4.68
CA SER A 517 13.85 8.88 3.53
C SER A 517 14.12 7.39 3.68
N VAL A 518 14.46 6.91 4.89
CA VAL A 518 14.62 5.47 5.16
C VAL A 518 13.31 4.72 4.98
N VAL A 519 12.18 5.27 5.45
CA VAL A 519 10.85 4.67 5.24
C VAL A 519 10.51 4.58 3.76
N PHE A 520 10.71 5.64 2.98
CA PHE A 520 10.45 5.62 1.54
C PHE A 520 11.39 4.68 0.80
N MET A 521 12.67 4.62 1.17
CA MET A 521 13.62 3.66 0.62
C MET A 521 13.13 2.22 0.84
N ALA A 522 12.65 1.89 2.05
CA ALA A 522 12.11 0.57 2.36
C ALA A 522 10.85 0.24 1.51
N LEU A 523 10.01 1.23 1.24
CA LEU A 523 8.86 1.13 0.34
C LEU A 523 9.25 1.14 -1.16
N GLY A 524 10.53 1.33 -1.47
CA GLY A 524 11.07 1.44 -2.83
C GLY A 524 10.61 2.71 -3.56
N LEU A 525 10.31 3.77 -2.81
CA LEU A 525 9.81 5.04 -3.32
C LEU A 525 10.86 6.13 -3.21
N ASP A 526 10.87 7.00 -4.21
CA ASP A 526 11.56 8.28 -4.12
C ASP A 526 10.62 9.28 -3.42
N ALA A 527 11.09 9.88 -2.32
CA ALA A 527 10.32 10.82 -1.51
C ALA A 527 9.77 12.01 -2.32
N ARG A 528 10.43 12.35 -3.44
CA ARG A 528 10.04 13.40 -4.38
C ARG A 528 8.72 13.09 -5.10
N LEU A 529 8.42 11.82 -5.35
CA LEU A 529 7.17 11.40 -6.01
C LEU A 529 5.94 11.69 -5.15
N LEU A 530 6.12 11.74 -3.83
CA LEU A 530 5.05 12.00 -2.85
C LEU A 530 4.98 13.45 -2.38
N GLY A 531 5.92 14.31 -2.78
CA GLY A 531 6.02 15.69 -2.32
C GLY A 531 6.28 15.83 -0.81
N SER A 532 6.85 14.79 -0.18
CA SER A 532 6.87 14.61 1.29
C SER A 532 8.19 14.99 1.98
N SER A 533 9.25 15.27 1.20
CA SER A 533 10.51 15.76 1.76
C SER A 533 10.43 17.25 2.08
N PRO A 534 11.09 17.73 3.16
CA PRO A 534 11.33 19.16 3.33
C PRO A 534 11.98 19.70 2.06
N LEU A 535 11.33 20.67 1.42
CA LEU A 535 11.72 21.25 0.13
C LEU A 535 13.18 21.73 0.11
N SER A 536 13.79 21.96 1.28
CA SER A 536 15.16 22.42 1.47
C SER A 536 16.25 21.35 1.26
N LEU A 537 15.91 20.06 1.31
CA LEU A 537 16.89 18.95 1.19
C LEU A 537 16.88 18.26 -0.17
N VAL A 538 15.94 18.65 -1.05
CA VAL A 538 15.79 18.11 -2.38
C VAL A 538 16.32 19.14 -3.38
N GLY A 539 17.37 18.79 -4.13
CA GLY A 539 17.92 19.60 -5.22
C GLY A 539 16.92 19.84 -6.37
N SER A 540 17.37 20.46 -7.47
CA SER A 540 16.47 20.95 -8.54
C SER A 540 15.47 19.90 -9.04
N ASN A 541 14.20 20.33 -9.11
CA ASN A 541 13.05 19.51 -9.51
C ASN A 541 12.70 19.74 -10.99
N GLY A 542 13.39 19.06 -11.89
CA GLY A 542 12.99 19.03 -13.30
C GLY A 542 11.79 18.09 -13.52
N GLY A 543 10.75 18.54 -14.23
CA GLY A 543 9.59 17.70 -14.56
C GLY A 543 9.96 16.40 -15.29
N THR A 544 11.03 16.42 -16.08
CA THR A 544 11.58 15.22 -16.73
C THR A 544 12.11 14.20 -15.71
N ASP A 545 12.86 14.62 -14.69
CA ASP A 545 13.42 13.71 -13.67
C ASP A 545 12.30 13.02 -12.86
N ILE A 546 11.23 13.75 -12.52
CA ILE A 546 10.07 13.17 -11.83
C ILE A 546 9.38 12.12 -12.69
N ARG A 547 9.19 12.39 -13.99
CA ARG A 547 8.57 11.46 -14.93
C ARG A 547 9.42 10.20 -15.14
N GLU A 548 10.73 10.31 -15.30
CA GLU A 548 11.63 9.16 -15.45
C GLU A 548 11.67 8.30 -14.17
N ARG A 549 11.66 8.92 -12.99
CA ARG A 549 11.56 8.18 -11.71
C ARG A 549 10.24 7.44 -11.56
N PHE A 550 9.14 8.07 -11.96
CA PHE A 550 7.83 7.43 -11.98
C PHE A 550 7.83 6.21 -12.90
N LEU A 551 8.34 6.35 -14.13
CA LEU A 551 8.44 5.27 -15.10
C LEU A 551 9.34 4.13 -14.61
N LEU A 552 10.50 4.44 -14.02
CA LEU A 552 11.38 3.42 -13.44
C LEU A 552 10.64 2.62 -12.36
N ARG A 553 9.90 3.30 -11.48
CA ARG A 553 9.11 2.62 -10.44
C ARG A 553 8.02 1.73 -11.04
N GLN A 554 7.38 2.19 -12.10
CA GLN A 554 6.38 1.44 -12.86
C GLN A 554 6.98 0.16 -13.46
N ILE A 555 8.18 0.23 -14.04
CA ILE A 555 8.91 -0.93 -14.59
C ILE A 555 9.28 -1.94 -13.50
N LEU A 556 9.70 -1.48 -12.31
CA LEU A 556 10.04 -2.36 -11.18
C LEU A 556 8.85 -3.16 -10.66
N LYS A 557 7.61 -2.75 -10.95
CA LYS A 557 6.39 -3.50 -10.61
C LYS A 557 6.04 -4.63 -11.58
N SER A 558 6.69 -4.73 -12.74
CA SER A 558 6.37 -5.73 -13.76
C SER A 558 6.45 -7.20 -13.29
N PRO A 559 7.47 -7.65 -12.52
CA PRO A 559 7.51 -9.03 -12.03
C PRO A 559 6.33 -9.38 -11.13
N GLN A 560 5.92 -8.44 -10.27
CA GLN A 560 4.76 -8.61 -9.40
C GLN A 560 3.47 -8.71 -10.22
N LEU A 561 3.30 -7.87 -11.24
CA LEU A 561 2.14 -7.92 -12.13
C LEU A 561 2.04 -9.24 -12.89
N ASN A 562 3.14 -9.78 -13.39
CA ASN A 562 3.14 -11.06 -14.09
C ASN A 562 2.63 -12.20 -13.19
N ILE A 563 3.03 -12.20 -11.91
CA ILE A 563 2.52 -13.16 -10.92
C ILE A 563 1.02 -12.95 -10.69
N MET A 564 0.59 -11.70 -10.54
CA MET A 564 -0.81 -11.36 -10.26
C MET A 564 -1.77 -11.60 -11.44
N LEU A 565 -1.30 -11.52 -12.69
CA LEU A 565 -2.10 -11.79 -13.88
C LEU A 565 -2.33 -13.30 -14.09
N LYS A 566 -1.59 -14.16 -13.40
CA LYS A 566 -1.65 -15.61 -13.57
C LYS A 566 -3.05 -16.23 -13.43
N PRO A 567 -3.91 -15.83 -12.47
CA PRO A 567 -5.27 -16.35 -12.36
C PRO A 567 -6.11 -16.08 -13.61
N LEU A 568 -5.95 -14.91 -14.25
CA LEU A 568 -6.65 -14.57 -15.48
C LEU A 568 -6.12 -15.38 -16.66
N GLU A 569 -4.81 -15.62 -16.75
CA GLU A 569 -4.25 -16.55 -17.73
C GLU A 569 -4.79 -17.97 -17.57
N VAL A 570 -4.81 -18.49 -16.34
CA VAL A 570 -5.34 -19.83 -16.03
C VAL A 570 -6.81 -19.93 -16.41
N LEU A 571 -7.62 -18.93 -16.05
CA LEU A 571 -9.02 -18.84 -16.48
C LEU A 571 -9.16 -18.88 -18.00
N SER A 572 -8.42 -18.06 -18.75
CA SER A 572 -8.55 -18.01 -20.20
C SER A 572 -8.15 -19.32 -20.86
N ARG A 573 -7.10 -19.97 -20.38
CA ARG A 573 -6.67 -21.28 -20.89
C ARG A 573 -7.65 -22.40 -20.52
N PHE A 574 -8.15 -22.42 -19.28
CA PHE A 574 -9.13 -23.40 -18.83
C PHE A 574 -10.46 -23.28 -19.58
N ASN A 575 -10.89 -22.04 -19.86
CA ASN A 575 -12.10 -21.76 -20.64
C ASN A 575 -11.93 -21.98 -22.15
N GLN A 576 -10.73 -22.34 -22.61
CA GLN A 576 -10.39 -22.50 -24.03
C GLN A 576 -10.73 -21.25 -24.85
N TRP A 577 -10.45 -20.08 -24.28
CA TRP A 577 -10.55 -18.82 -25.01
C TRP A 577 -9.41 -18.68 -26.01
N ASP A 578 -9.63 -17.77 -26.97
CA ASP A 578 -8.71 -17.42 -28.06
C ASP A 578 -7.25 -17.45 -27.62
N ARG A 579 -6.41 -18.18 -28.37
CA ARG A 579 -5.00 -18.33 -28.05
C ARG A 579 -4.26 -16.99 -27.97
N HIS A 580 -4.64 -16.03 -28.82
CA HIS A 580 -4.08 -14.68 -28.91
C HIS A 580 -4.60 -13.74 -27.81
N LEU A 581 -5.62 -14.15 -27.03
CA LEU A 581 -6.05 -13.39 -25.87
C LEU A 581 -4.98 -13.45 -24.77
N VAL A 582 -4.48 -12.29 -24.40
CA VAL A 582 -3.56 -12.09 -23.28
C VAL A 582 -4.09 -10.99 -22.35
N TRP A 583 -3.76 -11.07 -21.07
CA TRP A 583 -4.14 -10.06 -20.10
C TRP A 583 -2.97 -9.10 -19.86
N GLN A 584 -3.23 -7.81 -19.89
CA GLN A 584 -2.25 -6.79 -19.55
C GLN A 584 -2.87 -5.71 -18.68
N VAL A 585 -2.09 -5.20 -17.72
CA VAL A 585 -2.47 -3.99 -17.00
C VAL A 585 -2.02 -2.80 -17.83
N GLN A 586 -2.97 -2.10 -18.45
CA GLN A 586 -2.67 -0.86 -19.14
C GLN A 586 -2.34 0.23 -18.12
N ARG A 587 -1.34 1.04 -18.47
CA ARG A 587 -0.83 2.11 -17.61
C ARG A 587 -0.89 3.42 -18.39
N GLU A 588 -1.17 4.50 -17.67
CA GLU A 588 -1.11 5.84 -18.23
C GLU A 588 0.30 6.39 -18.01
N ALA A 589 0.89 6.95 -19.06
CA ALA A 589 2.16 7.64 -19.01
C ALA A 589 2.00 9.11 -19.36
N MET A 590 2.68 9.96 -18.60
CA MET A 590 2.82 11.37 -18.94
C MET A 590 3.74 11.51 -20.13
N THR A 591 3.34 12.32 -21.11
CA THR A 591 4.12 12.62 -22.30
C THR A 591 4.17 14.13 -22.54
N THR A 592 5.05 14.59 -23.42
CA THR A 592 5.10 16.00 -23.77
C THR A 592 3.85 16.40 -24.56
N LEU A 593 3.44 17.66 -24.44
CA LEU A 593 2.27 18.18 -25.18
C LEU A 593 2.45 18.05 -26.70
N ASP A 594 3.70 17.99 -27.17
CA ASP A 594 4.04 17.73 -28.57
C ASP A 594 3.62 16.33 -29.04
N ARG A 595 3.61 15.34 -28.14
CA ARG A 595 3.24 13.95 -28.42
C ARG A 595 1.77 13.64 -28.13
N SER A 596 1.17 14.32 -27.15
CA SER A 596 -0.26 14.20 -26.86
C SER A 596 -0.84 15.54 -26.41
N LYS A 597 -1.94 15.96 -27.04
CA LYS A 597 -2.65 17.19 -26.68
C LYS A 597 -3.18 17.18 -25.23
N THR A 598 -3.39 16.00 -24.65
CA THR A 598 -3.84 15.85 -23.25
C THR A 598 -2.67 15.72 -22.28
N GLY A 599 -1.42 15.61 -22.75
CA GLY A 599 -0.23 15.38 -21.92
C GLY A 599 -0.14 13.97 -21.31
N VAL A 600 -1.10 13.09 -21.62
CA VAL A 600 -1.15 11.70 -21.14
C VAL A 600 -1.40 10.77 -22.33
N THR A 601 -0.70 9.64 -22.35
CA THR A 601 -0.87 8.55 -23.32
C THR A 601 -1.01 7.23 -22.56
N THR A 602 -1.69 6.25 -23.14
CA THR A 602 -1.57 4.88 -22.62
C THR A 602 -0.20 4.35 -23.03
N ASP A 603 0.55 3.79 -22.07
CA ASP A 603 1.83 3.14 -22.33
C ASP A 603 1.56 1.87 -23.14
N ASN A 604 1.46 2.04 -24.45
CA ASN A 604 1.53 0.94 -25.38
C ASN A 604 3.00 0.79 -25.76
N PRO A 605 3.68 -0.33 -25.44
CA PRO A 605 5.12 -0.50 -25.67
C PRO A 605 5.56 -0.31 -27.14
N ASN A 606 4.60 -0.22 -28.06
CA ASN A 606 4.81 -0.05 -29.50
C ASN A 606 4.69 1.39 -30.01
N GLU A 607 4.21 2.35 -29.21
CA GLU A 607 4.14 3.76 -29.62
C GLU A 607 5.43 4.53 -29.28
N GLN A 608 6.37 3.93 -28.56
CA GLN A 608 7.65 4.57 -28.21
C GLN A 608 8.68 4.57 -29.36
N LYS A 609 8.38 3.94 -30.49
CA LYS A 609 9.21 3.97 -31.72
C LYS A 609 8.43 4.60 -32.88
N SER A 610 8.20 5.91 -32.80
CA SER A 610 7.91 6.76 -33.94
C SER A 610 8.66 8.07 -33.81
#